data_AF-A0A9P6M4X1-F1
#
_entry.id   AF-A0A9P6M4X1-F1
#
_cell.length_a   1.000
_cell.length_b   1.000
_cell.length_c   1.000
_cell.angle_alpha   90.00
_cell.angle_beta   90.00
_cell.angle_gamma   90.00
#
_symmetry.space_group_name_H-M   'P 1'
#
loop_
_entity.id
_entity.type
_entity.pdbx_description
1 polymer ?
#
loop_
_entity_poly.entity_id
_entity_poly.type
_entity_poly.pdbx_seq_one_letter_code
_entity_poly.pdbx_strand_id
1 'polypeptide(L)'
;MVNDELDALWIRLSELYDVMDTFYIVETNMTFSGLPKPLYFADNRRRFEQFSDKIIHVIVPPIPPEDYKLYSEVWQVGMWLNEMWVRNKGLRIAVDAHRPREGDWIILSDLDELPRASFIKALAHPDPSTELGRQLDQDSPEWAGDLLRLGCKYYFYSYEYLLDHGWNGPVAFRFREPDSPIFLKTGPVAERNTKRLRGLMRDDWIGTGNMLRMQRDGDGAHMPEQCHHCSWCFANITQVLRKMDSWSHQEYNLKRYRERAWILERAKTGTDPFERPTETYTYIPNNRDMPTYILQNQDKFSFMCKRYGQPNAGFLDVNPNDPLGPLL
;
A
#
# COMPACT_ATOMS: atom_id res chain seq x y z
N MET A 1 -3.39 3.68 2.62
CA MET A 1 -3.15 4.86 3.49
C MET A 1 -2.25 5.82 2.74
N VAL A 2 -2.46 7.13 2.83
CA VAL A 2 -1.65 8.13 2.09
C VAL A 2 -0.81 8.96 3.04
N ASN A 3 0.42 9.29 2.61
CA ASN A 3 1.26 10.29 3.23
C ASN A 3 1.64 11.38 2.20
N ASP A 4 2.93 11.66 1.97
CA ASP A 4 3.37 12.71 1.05
C ASP A 4 3.60 12.21 -0.40
N GLU A 5 3.33 10.94 -0.68
CA GLU A 5 3.51 10.30 -1.99
C GLU A 5 2.36 10.59 -2.98
N LEU A 6 2.06 11.87 -3.21
CA LEU A 6 0.93 12.30 -4.05
C LEU A 6 1.03 11.87 -5.52
N ASP A 7 2.24 11.65 -6.05
CA ASP A 7 2.43 11.10 -7.40
C ASP A 7 2.01 9.62 -7.47
N ALA A 8 2.33 8.82 -6.45
CA ALA A 8 1.90 7.43 -6.36
C ALA A 8 0.38 7.34 -6.24
N LEU A 9 -0.25 8.22 -5.47
CA LEU A 9 -1.71 8.32 -5.42
C LEU A 9 -2.32 8.68 -6.77
N TRP A 10 -1.74 9.66 -7.48
CA TRP A 10 -2.21 10.04 -8.81
C TRP A 10 -2.15 8.85 -9.78
N ILE A 11 -1.02 8.13 -9.80
CA ILE A 11 -0.83 6.95 -10.66
C ILE A 11 -1.87 5.89 -10.31
N ARG A 12 -2.04 5.58 -9.02
CA ARG A 12 -3.01 4.57 -8.56
C ARG A 12 -4.43 4.89 -9.00
N LEU A 13 -4.87 6.13 -8.77
CA LEU A 13 -6.20 6.57 -9.19
C LEU A 13 -6.33 6.50 -10.71
N SER A 14 -5.34 6.95 -11.46
CA SER A 14 -5.38 6.93 -12.93
C SER A 14 -5.41 5.51 -13.52
N GLU A 15 -4.61 4.59 -12.98
CA GLU A 15 -4.53 3.20 -13.45
C GLU A 15 -5.81 2.43 -13.16
N LEU A 16 -6.43 2.69 -12.01
CA LEU A 16 -7.53 1.89 -11.49
C LEU A 16 -8.91 2.55 -11.67
N TYR A 17 -8.99 3.79 -12.16
CA TYR A 17 -10.23 4.56 -12.20
C TYR A 17 -11.36 3.82 -12.90
N ASP A 18 -11.08 3.19 -14.04
CA ASP A 18 -12.09 2.51 -14.86
C ASP A 18 -12.49 1.12 -14.32
N VAL A 19 -11.76 0.58 -13.34
CA VAL A 19 -11.95 -0.80 -12.85
C VAL A 19 -12.33 -0.87 -11.37
N MET A 20 -12.27 0.24 -10.65
CA MET A 20 -12.69 0.35 -9.26
C MET A 20 -13.97 1.17 -9.17
N ASP A 21 -14.89 0.74 -8.30
CA ASP A 21 -16.10 1.50 -8.00
C ASP A 21 -15.85 2.65 -7.03
N THR A 22 -14.94 2.47 -6.07
CA THR A 22 -14.68 3.45 -5.01
C THR A 22 -13.24 3.33 -4.49
N PHE A 23 -12.63 4.48 -4.17
CA PHE A 23 -11.33 4.60 -3.53
C PHE A 23 -11.47 5.18 -2.13
N TYR A 24 -11.02 4.44 -1.12
CA TYR A 24 -10.93 4.92 0.25
C TYR A 24 -9.53 5.45 0.52
N ILE A 25 -9.40 6.78 0.53
CA ILE A 25 -8.15 7.43 0.86
C ILE A 25 -8.10 7.61 2.38
N VAL A 26 -7.44 6.66 3.04
CA VAL A 26 -7.22 6.71 4.49
C VAL A 26 -6.02 7.60 4.81
N GLU A 27 -6.23 8.62 5.63
CA GLU A 27 -5.22 9.61 6.01
C GLU A 27 -5.29 9.92 7.50
N THR A 28 -4.16 10.27 8.12
CA THR A 28 -4.08 10.77 9.49
C THR A 28 -3.13 11.97 9.56
N ASN A 29 -3.27 12.81 10.58
CA ASN A 29 -2.41 13.97 10.86
C ASN A 29 -1.19 13.61 11.73
N MET A 30 -0.83 12.33 11.82
CA MET A 30 0.32 11.82 12.55
C MET A 30 1.24 11.01 11.63
N THR A 31 2.56 11.10 11.82
CA THR A 31 3.53 10.22 11.17
C THR A 31 3.45 8.81 11.77
N PHE A 32 4.10 7.84 11.12
CA PHE A 32 4.31 6.50 11.68
C PHE A 32 4.96 6.57 13.08
N SER A 33 5.91 7.48 13.26
CA SER A 33 6.59 7.75 14.52
C SER A 33 5.76 8.51 15.56
N GLY A 34 4.53 8.93 15.25
CA GLY A 34 3.66 9.66 16.16
C GLY A 34 3.97 11.15 16.29
N LEU A 35 4.61 11.75 15.29
CA LEU A 35 4.80 13.20 15.20
C LEU A 35 3.66 13.85 14.41
N PRO A 36 3.25 15.10 14.72
CA PRO A 36 2.26 15.81 13.93
C PRO A 36 2.72 16.01 12.48
N LYS A 37 1.79 15.87 11.53
CA LYS A 37 1.98 16.16 10.11
C LYS A 37 0.71 16.75 9.49
N PRO A 38 0.81 17.51 8.38
CA PRO A 38 -0.36 17.94 7.64
C PRO A 38 -1.12 16.75 7.03
N LEU A 39 -2.36 17.03 6.63
CA LEU A 39 -3.18 16.13 5.82
C LEU A 39 -2.86 16.41 4.34
N TYR A 40 -1.77 15.84 3.84
CA TYR A 40 -1.28 16.04 2.47
C TYR A 40 -2.35 15.85 1.39
N PHE A 41 -3.20 14.83 1.48
CA PHE A 41 -4.28 14.66 0.50
C PHE A 41 -5.34 15.74 0.67
N ALA A 42 -5.77 16.05 1.90
CA ALA A 42 -6.74 17.11 2.16
C ALA A 42 -6.28 18.46 1.61
N ASP A 43 -5.03 18.84 1.91
CA ASP A 43 -4.41 20.10 1.49
C ASP A 43 -4.24 20.18 -0.03
N ASN A 44 -4.16 19.03 -0.71
CA ASN A 44 -3.99 18.93 -2.16
C ASN A 44 -5.23 18.38 -2.86
N ARG A 45 -6.42 18.39 -2.23
CA ARG A 45 -7.62 17.72 -2.77
C ARG A 45 -7.99 18.18 -4.18
N ARG A 46 -7.79 19.47 -4.49
CA ARG A 46 -8.01 20.05 -5.83
C ARG A 46 -7.19 19.36 -6.93
N ARG A 47 -5.99 18.87 -6.60
CA ARG A 47 -5.16 18.09 -7.54
C ARG A 47 -5.89 16.84 -8.02
N PHE A 48 -6.79 16.27 -7.23
CA PHE A 48 -7.47 15.00 -7.52
C PHE A 48 -8.94 15.18 -7.91
N GLU A 49 -9.35 16.39 -8.29
CA GLU A 49 -10.75 16.73 -8.57
C GLU A 49 -11.40 15.84 -9.64
N GLN A 50 -10.65 15.44 -10.67
CA GLN A 50 -11.14 14.54 -11.72
C GLN A 50 -11.50 13.12 -11.24
N PHE A 51 -11.05 12.73 -10.04
CA PHE A 51 -11.36 11.43 -9.45
C PHE A 51 -12.39 11.53 -8.31
N SER A 52 -12.88 12.74 -8.04
CA SER A 52 -13.62 13.07 -6.82
C SER A 52 -14.95 12.32 -6.69
N ASP A 53 -15.53 11.88 -7.80
CA ASP A 53 -16.76 11.09 -7.85
C ASP A 53 -16.60 9.68 -7.26
N LYS A 54 -15.38 9.13 -7.27
CA LYS A 54 -15.06 7.81 -6.70
C LYS A 54 -14.27 7.86 -5.40
N ILE A 55 -13.89 9.04 -4.90
CA ILE A 55 -13.06 9.17 -3.70
C ILE A 55 -13.91 9.36 -2.45
N ILE A 56 -13.71 8.48 -1.46
CA ILE A 56 -14.10 8.69 -0.07
C ILE A 56 -12.85 8.96 0.75
N HIS A 57 -12.75 10.17 1.29
CA HIS A 57 -11.64 10.56 2.17
C HIS A 57 -11.94 10.18 3.62
N VAL A 58 -11.11 9.31 4.18
CA VAL A 58 -11.25 8.76 5.53
C VAL A 58 -10.16 9.34 6.41
N ILE A 59 -10.52 10.33 7.24
CA ILE A 59 -9.60 10.94 8.21
C ILE A 59 -9.64 10.14 9.51
N VAL A 60 -8.49 9.59 9.90
CA VAL A 60 -8.31 8.85 11.16
C VAL A 60 -7.68 9.77 12.20
N PRO A 61 -8.37 10.02 13.34
CA PRO A 61 -7.80 10.81 14.43
C PRO A 61 -6.66 10.06 15.12
N PRO A 62 -5.78 10.76 15.86
CA PRO A 62 -4.77 10.12 16.69
C PRO A 62 -5.41 9.19 17.73
N ILE A 63 -4.61 8.28 18.27
CA ILE A 63 -5.03 7.35 19.33
C ILE A 63 -5.41 8.18 20.57
N PRO A 64 -6.61 7.99 21.15
CA PRO A 64 -6.97 8.63 22.40
C PRO A 64 -6.00 8.23 23.53
N PRO A 65 -5.59 9.14 24.43
CA PRO A 65 -4.68 8.82 25.53
C PRO A 65 -5.13 7.65 26.41
N GLU A 66 -6.44 7.50 26.61
CA GLU A 66 -7.07 6.41 27.36
C GLU A 66 -6.88 5.04 26.70
N ASP A 67 -6.84 4.99 25.36
CA ASP A 67 -6.64 3.76 24.60
C ASP A 67 -5.14 3.39 24.53
N TYR A 68 -4.25 4.37 24.70
CA TYR A 68 -2.79 4.17 24.60
C TYR A 68 -2.27 3.11 25.57
N LYS A 69 -2.81 3.08 26.80
CA LYS A 69 -2.41 2.15 27.86
C LYS A 69 -2.74 0.68 27.53
N LEU A 70 -3.90 0.45 26.91
CA LEU A 70 -4.33 -0.89 26.46
C LEU A 70 -3.38 -1.45 25.39
N TYR A 71 -2.86 -0.59 24.53
CA TYR A 71 -1.97 -0.99 23.45
C TYR A 71 -0.49 -1.07 23.87
N SER A 72 -0.02 -0.21 24.77
CA SER A 72 1.37 -0.20 25.22
C SER A 72 1.72 -1.40 26.11
N GLU A 73 0.78 -1.85 26.95
CA GLU A 73 1.02 -2.95 27.90
C GLU A 73 0.95 -4.34 27.24
N VAL A 74 0.12 -4.52 26.22
CA VAL A 74 -0.10 -5.83 25.57
C VAL A 74 0.96 -6.13 24.50
N TRP A 75 1.50 -5.11 23.83
CA TRP A 75 2.18 -5.33 22.55
C TRP A 75 3.60 -4.77 22.44
N GLN A 76 4.11 -3.96 23.37
CA GLN A 76 5.43 -3.27 23.25
C GLN A 76 5.70 -2.70 21.84
N VAL A 77 4.65 -2.27 21.13
CA VAL A 77 4.64 -2.13 19.66
C VAL A 77 5.27 -0.84 19.14
N GLY A 78 5.72 0.05 20.02
CA GLY A 78 6.36 1.31 19.62
C GLY A 78 5.55 2.03 18.54
N MET A 79 6.23 2.41 17.45
CA MET A 79 5.64 3.12 16.32
C MET A 79 4.59 2.30 15.52
N TRP A 80 4.67 0.96 15.54
CA TRP A 80 3.72 0.08 14.84
C TRP A 80 2.29 0.22 15.34
N LEU A 81 2.12 0.69 16.58
CA LEU A 81 0.80 1.00 17.11
C LEU A 81 0.05 2.04 16.27
N ASN A 82 0.75 3.08 15.82
CA ASN A 82 0.14 4.14 15.02
C ASN A 82 -0.35 3.59 13.68
N GLU A 83 0.46 2.76 13.03
CA GLU A 83 0.12 2.09 11.78
C GLU A 83 -1.09 1.16 11.95
N MET A 84 -1.05 0.29 12.96
CA MET A 84 -2.15 -0.62 13.31
C MET A 84 -3.45 0.14 13.59
N TRP A 85 -3.37 1.25 14.32
CA TRP A 85 -4.53 2.10 14.58
C TRP A 85 -5.12 2.66 13.30
N VAL A 86 -4.29 3.30 12.45
CA VAL A 86 -4.75 3.91 11.20
C VAL A 86 -5.34 2.86 10.26
N ARG A 87 -4.72 1.69 10.15
CA ARG A 87 -5.22 0.58 9.33
C ARG A 87 -6.58 0.09 9.81
N ASN A 88 -6.71 -0.28 11.07
CA ASN A 88 -7.95 -0.83 11.61
C ASN A 88 -9.08 0.20 11.64
N LYS A 89 -8.79 1.39 12.18
CA LYS A 89 -9.78 2.46 12.31
C LYS A 89 -10.20 2.97 10.94
N GLY A 90 -9.24 3.14 10.02
CA GLY A 90 -9.50 3.56 8.65
C GLY A 90 -10.38 2.57 7.89
N LEU A 91 -10.05 1.27 7.94
CA LEU A 91 -10.88 0.23 7.34
C LEU A 91 -12.30 0.23 7.90
N ARG A 92 -12.45 0.35 9.23
CA ARG A 92 -13.76 0.40 9.87
C ARG A 92 -14.58 1.61 9.40
N ILE A 93 -13.99 2.81 9.41
CA ILE A 93 -14.67 4.03 8.96
C ILE A 93 -15.06 3.91 7.47
N ALA A 94 -14.16 3.36 6.63
CA ALA A 94 -14.42 3.14 5.21
C ALA A 94 -15.64 2.24 4.98
N VAL A 95 -15.68 1.08 5.63
CA VAL A 95 -16.78 0.11 5.51
C VAL A 95 -18.09 0.68 6.08
N ASP A 96 -18.03 1.40 7.19
CA ASP A 96 -19.21 2.05 7.78
C ASP A 96 -19.80 3.15 6.88
N ALA A 97 -18.94 3.91 6.18
CA ALA A 97 -19.37 5.00 5.31
C ALA A 97 -20.09 4.52 4.04
N HIS A 98 -19.64 3.41 3.46
CA HIS A 98 -20.17 2.93 2.18
C HIS A 98 -21.22 1.84 2.30
N ARG A 99 -21.16 1.02 3.36
CA ARG A 99 -21.97 -0.20 3.52
C ARG A 99 -21.85 -1.13 2.29
N PRO A 100 -20.70 -1.80 2.12
CA PRO A 100 -20.54 -2.82 1.07
C PRO A 100 -21.68 -3.84 1.09
N ARG A 101 -22.00 -4.38 -0.08
CA ARG A 101 -23.06 -5.38 -0.27
C ARG A 101 -22.46 -6.79 -0.25
N GLU A 102 -23.29 -7.78 0.03
CA GLU A 102 -22.94 -9.20 -0.16
C GLU A 102 -22.22 -9.42 -1.50
N GLY A 103 -21.02 -9.99 -1.44
CA GLY A 103 -20.22 -10.31 -2.61
C GLY A 103 -19.27 -9.20 -3.09
N ASP A 104 -19.36 -7.97 -2.57
CA ASP A 104 -18.43 -6.90 -2.92
C ASP A 104 -16.99 -7.27 -2.53
N TRP A 105 -16.02 -6.92 -3.36
CA TRP A 105 -14.61 -7.12 -3.06
C TRP A 105 -13.98 -5.89 -2.42
N ILE A 106 -13.25 -6.08 -1.33
CA ILE A 106 -12.52 -5.03 -0.63
C ILE A 106 -11.03 -5.35 -0.71
N ILE A 107 -10.23 -4.39 -1.14
CA ILE A 107 -8.78 -4.54 -1.30
C ILE A 107 -8.06 -3.63 -0.32
N LEU A 108 -7.36 -4.24 0.63
CA LEU A 108 -6.48 -3.56 1.58
C LEU A 108 -5.05 -3.58 1.04
N SER A 109 -4.45 -2.40 0.87
CA SER A 109 -3.19 -2.26 0.16
C SER A 109 -2.46 -0.97 0.54
N ASP A 110 -1.13 -1.05 0.58
CA ASP A 110 -0.28 0.14 0.70
C ASP A 110 -0.23 0.89 -0.64
N LEU A 111 0.11 2.18 -0.62
CA LEU A 111 -0.07 3.05 -1.79
C LEU A 111 0.81 2.64 -2.97
N ASP A 112 2.05 2.23 -2.66
CA ASP A 112 3.08 1.76 -3.57
C ASP A 112 2.90 0.30 -4.03
N GLU A 113 1.94 -0.44 -3.46
CA GLU A 113 1.51 -1.77 -3.88
C GLU A 113 0.29 -1.65 -4.80
N LEU A 114 0.49 -1.51 -6.11
CA LEU A 114 -0.59 -1.29 -7.08
C LEU A 114 -1.09 -2.60 -7.69
N PRO A 115 -2.31 -3.07 -7.38
CA PRO A 115 -2.92 -4.19 -8.08
C PRO A 115 -3.00 -3.93 -9.59
N ARG A 116 -2.83 -4.97 -10.40
CA ARG A 116 -2.98 -4.83 -11.86
C ARG A 116 -4.45 -4.61 -12.21
N ALA A 117 -4.73 -3.61 -13.05
CA ALA A 117 -6.09 -3.34 -13.52
C ALA A 117 -6.73 -4.56 -14.21
N SER A 118 -5.93 -5.38 -14.91
CA SER A 118 -6.38 -6.65 -15.51
C SER A 118 -6.87 -7.66 -14.47
N PHE A 119 -6.20 -7.76 -13.32
CA PHE A 119 -6.62 -8.62 -12.23
C PHE A 119 -7.94 -8.14 -11.63
N ILE A 120 -8.08 -6.83 -11.40
CA ILE A 120 -9.34 -6.26 -10.88
C ILE A 120 -10.51 -6.55 -11.82
N LYS A 121 -10.33 -6.38 -13.14
CA LYS A 121 -11.34 -6.75 -14.14
C LYS A 121 -11.71 -8.23 -14.07
N ALA A 122 -10.71 -9.11 -13.95
CA ALA A 122 -10.93 -10.55 -13.85
C ALA A 122 -11.63 -10.94 -12.53
N LEU A 123 -11.36 -10.21 -11.44
CA LEU A 123 -12.02 -10.43 -10.14
C LEU A 123 -13.51 -10.07 -10.18
N ALA A 124 -13.86 -9.00 -10.91
CA ALA A 124 -15.25 -8.58 -11.11
C ALA A 124 -16.03 -9.52 -12.03
N HIS A 125 -15.34 -10.14 -13.00
CA HIS A 125 -15.94 -11.05 -13.98
C HIS A 125 -15.08 -12.34 -14.10
N PRO A 126 -15.14 -13.22 -13.09
CA PRO A 126 -14.30 -14.40 -13.08
C PRO A 126 -14.74 -15.40 -14.15
N ASP A 127 -13.79 -15.84 -14.97
CA ASP A 127 -13.97 -16.92 -15.93
C ASP A 127 -13.69 -18.26 -15.23
N PRO A 128 -14.69 -19.16 -15.07
CA PRO A 128 -14.52 -20.45 -14.38
C PRO A 128 -13.44 -21.36 -14.98
N SER A 129 -13.04 -21.14 -16.24
CA SER A 129 -11.96 -21.89 -16.90
C SER A 129 -10.56 -21.44 -16.48
N THR A 130 -10.44 -20.27 -15.84
CA THR A 130 -9.17 -19.70 -15.38
C THR A 130 -8.82 -20.16 -13.97
N GLU A 131 -7.55 -20.03 -13.58
CA GLU A 131 -7.12 -20.31 -12.21
C GLU A 131 -7.88 -19.46 -11.19
N LEU A 132 -8.07 -18.17 -11.48
CA LEU A 132 -8.85 -17.28 -10.63
C LEU A 132 -10.31 -17.77 -10.51
N GLY A 133 -10.96 -18.12 -11.63
CA GLY A 133 -12.35 -18.60 -11.58
C GLY A 133 -12.51 -19.89 -10.78
N ARG A 134 -11.60 -20.86 -10.96
CA ARG A 134 -11.58 -22.10 -10.17
C ARG A 134 -11.36 -21.83 -8.69
N GLN A 135 -10.45 -20.92 -8.35
CA GLN A 135 -10.19 -20.52 -6.97
C GLN A 135 -11.42 -19.87 -6.31
N LEU A 136 -12.21 -19.13 -7.10
CA LEU A 136 -13.42 -18.42 -6.64
C LEU A 136 -14.69 -19.27 -6.66
N ASP A 137 -14.61 -20.51 -7.14
CA ASP A 137 -15.74 -21.44 -7.24
C ASP A 137 -16.31 -21.79 -5.85
N GLN A 138 -17.64 -21.93 -5.76
CA GLN A 138 -18.38 -22.13 -4.52
C GLN A 138 -18.13 -23.52 -3.89
N ASP A 139 -17.68 -24.48 -4.71
CA ASP A 139 -17.34 -25.85 -4.28
C ASP A 139 -15.89 -25.98 -3.79
N SER A 140 -15.08 -24.92 -3.91
CA SER A 140 -13.76 -24.87 -3.26
C SER A 140 -13.93 -24.89 -1.73
N PRO A 141 -13.04 -25.56 -0.97
CA PRO A 141 -13.17 -25.64 0.48
C PRO A 141 -13.35 -24.23 1.05
N GLU A 142 -14.25 -24.08 2.01
CA GLU A 142 -14.94 -22.84 2.46
C GLU A 142 -14.10 -21.55 2.64
N TRP A 143 -12.78 -21.58 2.49
CA TRP A 143 -11.84 -20.47 2.66
C TRP A 143 -11.17 -20.00 1.37
N ALA A 144 -11.14 -20.83 0.31
CA ALA A 144 -10.29 -20.60 -0.86
C ALA A 144 -10.75 -19.44 -1.76
N GLY A 145 -12.05 -19.10 -1.75
CA GLY A 145 -12.64 -18.13 -2.69
C GLY A 145 -12.97 -16.74 -2.15
N ASP A 146 -12.79 -16.48 -0.85
CA ASP A 146 -13.19 -15.20 -0.24
C ASP A 146 -12.00 -14.38 0.29
N LEU A 147 -10.78 -14.90 0.20
CA LEU A 147 -9.55 -14.20 0.58
C LEU A 147 -8.44 -14.50 -0.43
N LEU A 148 -7.97 -13.45 -1.09
CA LEU A 148 -6.89 -13.50 -2.07
C LEU A 148 -5.72 -12.64 -1.61
N ARG A 149 -4.52 -13.18 -1.79
CA ARG A 149 -3.25 -12.51 -1.50
C ARG A 149 -2.57 -12.23 -2.82
N LEU A 150 -2.28 -10.97 -3.08
CA LEU A 150 -1.72 -10.56 -4.36
C LEU A 150 -0.19 -10.49 -4.22
N GLY A 151 0.49 -11.39 -4.92
CA GLY A 151 1.93 -11.30 -5.10
C GLY A 151 2.27 -10.15 -6.03
N CYS A 152 3.17 -9.28 -5.61
CA CYS A 152 3.68 -8.16 -6.39
C CYS A 152 5.04 -8.51 -7.00
N LYS A 153 5.28 -8.07 -8.24
CA LYS A 153 6.66 -7.85 -8.69
C LYS A 153 7.19 -6.61 -8.00
N TYR A 154 8.35 -6.75 -7.38
CA TYR A 154 8.88 -5.74 -6.48
C TYR A 154 10.02 -4.98 -7.13
N TYR A 155 9.83 -3.68 -7.34
CA TYR A 155 10.78 -2.76 -7.93
C TYR A 155 11.26 -1.74 -6.90
N PHE A 156 12.45 -1.18 -7.13
CA PHE A 156 13.07 -0.22 -6.23
C PHE A 156 13.72 0.92 -7.00
N TYR A 157 13.62 2.16 -6.52
CA TYR A 157 14.00 3.41 -7.20
C TYR A 157 13.22 3.71 -8.49
N SER A 158 13.08 2.74 -9.39
CA SER A 158 12.34 2.81 -10.65
C SER A 158 11.93 1.39 -11.07
N TYR A 159 11.06 1.30 -12.08
CA TYR A 159 10.70 0.03 -12.72
C TYR A 159 11.85 -0.62 -13.51
N GLU A 160 13.05 -0.05 -13.50
CA GLU A 160 14.25 -0.66 -14.08
C GLU A 160 14.91 -1.65 -13.13
N TYR A 161 14.68 -1.57 -11.82
CA TYR A 161 15.39 -2.39 -10.84
C TYR A 161 14.42 -3.32 -10.11
N LEU A 162 14.31 -4.56 -10.60
CA LEU A 162 13.48 -5.61 -10.03
C LEU A 162 14.25 -6.30 -8.90
N LEU A 163 13.67 -6.45 -7.71
CA LEU A 163 14.21 -7.32 -6.67
C LEU A 163 14.05 -8.78 -7.07
N ASP A 164 15.06 -9.58 -6.72
CA ASP A 164 15.10 -11.01 -7.08
C ASP A 164 14.08 -11.87 -6.33
N HIS A 165 13.41 -11.32 -5.32
CA HIS A 165 12.29 -11.97 -4.63
C HIS A 165 10.99 -11.18 -4.82
N GLY A 166 9.86 -11.90 -4.81
CA GLY A 166 8.53 -11.29 -4.83
C GLY A 166 8.20 -10.55 -3.53
N TRP A 167 7.03 -9.91 -3.53
CA TRP A 167 6.46 -9.28 -2.33
C TRP A 167 4.99 -9.68 -2.16
N ASN A 168 4.62 -10.20 -0.99
CA ASN A 168 3.21 -10.41 -0.66
C ASN A 168 2.62 -9.06 -0.25
N GLY A 169 1.84 -8.45 -1.13
CA GLY A 169 1.35 -7.08 -0.96
C GLY A 169 -0.15 -7.03 -0.65
N PRO A 170 -1.01 -6.57 -1.57
CA PRO A 170 -2.43 -6.37 -1.31
C PRO A 170 -3.13 -7.64 -0.85
N VAL A 171 -4.13 -7.47 0.02
CA VAL A 171 -5.07 -8.53 0.39
C VAL A 171 -6.46 -8.10 -0.09
N ALA A 172 -7.09 -8.93 -0.90
CA ALA A 172 -8.46 -8.76 -1.33
C ALA A 172 -9.35 -9.75 -0.58
N PHE A 173 -10.48 -9.31 -0.05
CA PHE A 173 -11.45 -10.19 0.58
C PHE A 173 -12.86 -9.87 0.09
N ARG A 174 -13.68 -10.93 -0.01
CA ARG A 174 -15.08 -10.81 -0.40
C ARG A 174 -15.92 -10.52 0.84
N PHE A 175 -16.73 -9.48 0.76
CA PHE A 175 -17.64 -9.08 1.82
C PHE A 175 -18.84 -10.04 1.90
N ARG A 176 -19.19 -10.47 3.11
CA ARG A 176 -20.30 -11.41 3.39
C ARG A 176 -21.18 -10.86 4.52
N GLU A 177 -22.48 -10.73 4.28
CA GLU A 177 -23.50 -10.20 5.21
C GLU A 177 -23.64 -11.00 6.52
N PRO A 178 -23.52 -12.35 6.56
CA PRO A 178 -23.46 -13.09 7.83
C PRO A 178 -22.25 -12.75 8.71
N ASP A 179 -21.17 -12.25 8.07
CA ASP A 179 -19.90 -11.84 8.69
C ASP A 179 -19.77 -10.30 8.77
N SER A 180 -20.92 -9.61 8.68
CA SER A 180 -21.02 -8.15 8.69
C SER A 180 -21.63 -7.61 9.99
N PRO A 181 -21.25 -6.40 10.45
CA PRO A 181 -21.82 -5.81 11.66
C PRO A 181 -23.29 -5.42 11.47
N ILE A 182 -24.18 -6.04 12.23
CA ILE A 182 -25.53 -5.50 12.45
C ILE A 182 -25.48 -4.54 13.65
N PHE A 183 -25.92 -3.29 13.45
CA PHE A 183 -26.09 -2.32 14.52
C PHE A 183 -27.39 -2.59 15.30
N LEU A 184 -27.33 -3.47 16.31
CA LEU A 184 -28.36 -3.47 17.36
C LEU A 184 -27.72 -3.59 18.74
N LYS A 185 -28.00 -2.59 19.60
CA LYS A 185 -27.62 -2.59 21.02
C LYS A 185 -28.24 -3.83 21.71
N THR A 186 -27.45 -4.43 22.62
CA THR A 186 -27.76 -5.42 23.67
C THR A 186 -27.59 -6.92 23.35
N GLY A 187 -26.72 -7.62 24.11
CA GLY A 187 -26.65 -9.09 24.27
C GLY A 187 -25.26 -9.65 24.70
N PRO A 188 -25.14 -10.74 25.52
CA PRO A 188 -23.90 -11.07 26.25
C PRO A 188 -22.98 -12.16 25.64
N VAL A 189 -21.73 -11.74 25.39
CA VAL A 189 -20.35 -12.30 25.60
C VAL A 189 -19.99 -13.80 25.48
N ALA A 190 -20.87 -14.79 25.67
CA ALA A 190 -20.40 -16.18 25.81
C ALA A 190 -20.40 -16.98 24.50
N GLU A 191 -19.36 -16.81 23.67
CA GLU A 191 -18.79 -17.82 22.75
C GLU A 191 -17.71 -17.16 21.86
N ARG A 192 -16.53 -16.93 22.43
CA ARG A 192 -15.34 -16.47 21.72
C ARG A 192 -14.26 -17.52 21.86
N ASN A 193 -14.09 -18.38 20.85
CA ASN A 193 -12.80 -19.00 20.51
C ASN A 193 -12.91 -19.70 19.15
N THR A 194 -11.99 -19.36 18.24
CA THR A 194 -11.86 -19.77 16.81
C THR A 194 -12.61 -18.91 15.77
N LYS A 195 -12.34 -17.60 15.68
CA LYS A 195 -12.83 -16.80 14.54
C LYS A 195 -11.80 -16.74 13.42
N ARG A 196 -12.12 -17.41 12.31
CA ARG A 196 -11.50 -17.26 10.99
C ARG A 196 -12.12 -16.00 10.34
N LEU A 197 -11.64 -15.56 9.16
CA LEU A 197 -12.20 -14.36 8.49
C LEU A 197 -13.70 -14.47 8.21
N ARG A 198 -14.23 -15.69 8.09
CA ARG A 198 -15.66 -16.00 8.27
C ARG A 198 -15.96 -16.12 9.77
N GLY A 199 -16.82 -15.25 10.29
CA GLY A 199 -17.24 -15.18 11.69
C GLY A 199 -17.10 -13.79 12.35
N LEU A 200 -16.68 -12.76 11.61
CA LEU A 200 -16.50 -11.41 12.15
C LEU A 200 -17.85 -10.80 12.57
N MET A 201 -18.00 -10.52 13.86
CA MET A 201 -19.14 -9.81 14.46
C MET A 201 -18.78 -8.33 14.70
N ARG A 202 -19.74 -7.57 15.22
CA ARG A 202 -19.69 -6.12 15.48
C ARG A 202 -18.43 -5.59 16.18
N ASP A 203 -17.83 -6.35 17.09
CA ASP A 203 -16.59 -5.98 17.78
C ASP A 203 -15.33 -6.35 16.99
N ASP A 204 -15.43 -7.21 15.97
CA ASP A 204 -14.27 -7.84 15.31
C ASP A 204 -13.64 -6.96 14.23
N TRP A 205 -14.32 -5.90 13.74
CA TRP A 205 -13.66 -4.87 12.92
C TRP A 205 -12.55 -4.13 13.68
N ILE A 206 -12.60 -4.16 15.03
CA ILE A 206 -11.48 -3.74 15.86
C ILE A 206 -10.38 -4.79 15.70
N GLY A 207 -9.37 -4.49 14.89
CA GLY A 207 -8.24 -5.38 14.63
C GLY A 207 -8.29 -6.15 13.31
N THR A 208 -9.42 -6.12 12.57
CA THR A 208 -9.56 -6.80 11.28
C THR A 208 -8.52 -6.39 10.25
N GLY A 209 -8.18 -5.10 10.18
CA GLY A 209 -7.13 -4.61 9.28
C GLY A 209 -5.78 -5.29 9.53
N ASN A 210 -5.44 -5.54 10.79
CA ASN A 210 -4.22 -6.27 11.15
C ASN A 210 -4.32 -7.77 10.88
N MET A 211 -5.49 -8.38 11.15
CA MET A 211 -5.71 -9.78 10.80
C MET A 211 -5.51 -9.97 9.29
N LEU A 212 -6.11 -9.11 8.46
CA LEU A 212 -5.90 -9.09 7.01
C LEU A 212 -4.43 -8.86 6.65
N ARG A 213 -3.73 -7.94 7.32
CA ARG A 213 -2.28 -7.73 7.10
C ARG A 213 -1.45 -8.97 7.40
N MET A 214 -1.78 -9.72 8.46
CA MET A 214 -1.12 -10.99 8.80
C MET A 214 -1.40 -12.08 7.76
N GLN A 215 -2.55 -12.01 7.08
CA GLN A 215 -2.88 -12.96 6.02
C GLN A 215 -1.99 -12.82 4.79
N ARG A 216 -1.26 -11.71 4.58
CA ARG A 216 -0.29 -11.59 3.46
C ARG A 216 0.64 -12.81 3.38
N ASP A 217 1.07 -13.31 4.53
CA ASP A 217 1.98 -14.46 4.65
C ASP A 217 1.29 -15.73 5.19
N GLY A 218 -0.06 -15.74 5.23
CA GLY A 218 -0.86 -16.84 5.77
C GLY A 218 -1.14 -17.98 4.78
N ASP A 219 -2.31 -18.63 4.93
CA ASP A 219 -2.71 -19.80 4.13
C ASP A 219 -3.71 -19.46 3.01
N GLY A 220 -4.11 -18.19 2.86
CA GLY A 220 -5.08 -17.77 1.83
C GLY A 220 -4.64 -18.06 0.39
N ALA A 221 -5.55 -17.95 -0.58
CA ALA A 221 -5.20 -18.18 -1.98
C ALA A 221 -4.15 -17.16 -2.45
N HIS A 222 -3.00 -17.64 -2.94
CA HIS A 222 -1.94 -16.78 -3.45
C HIS A 222 -2.08 -16.59 -4.96
N MET A 223 -2.21 -15.33 -5.37
CA MET A 223 -2.30 -14.88 -6.75
C MET A 223 -0.97 -14.22 -7.16
N PRO A 224 -0.02 -14.98 -7.73
CA PRO A 224 1.30 -14.47 -8.03
C PRO A 224 1.26 -13.41 -9.14
N GLU A 225 2.16 -12.43 -9.05
CA GLU A 225 2.37 -11.36 -10.03
C GLU A 225 1.13 -10.51 -10.38
N GLN A 226 0.12 -10.44 -9.52
CA GLN A 226 -1.09 -9.63 -9.74
C GLN A 226 -0.97 -8.19 -9.25
N CYS A 227 0.23 -7.75 -8.90
CA CYS A 227 0.52 -6.42 -8.39
C CYS A 227 1.91 -5.92 -8.83
N HIS A 228 2.06 -4.61 -8.91
CA HIS A 228 3.35 -3.91 -8.99
C HIS A 228 3.64 -3.25 -7.66
N HIS A 229 4.78 -3.52 -7.04
CA HIS A 229 5.27 -2.80 -5.87
C HIS A 229 6.47 -1.96 -6.27
N CYS A 230 6.48 -0.65 -6.04
CA CYS A 230 7.61 0.23 -6.37
C CYS A 230 8.04 1.03 -5.14
N SER A 231 9.01 0.51 -4.39
CA SER A 231 9.54 1.21 -3.22
C SER A 231 10.57 2.26 -3.63
N TRP A 232 10.58 3.40 -2.93
CA TRP A 232 11.52 4.51 -3.16
C TRP A 232 11.50 5.11 -4.57
N CYS A 233 10.41 4.92 -5.30
CA CYS A 233 10.21 5.45 -6.64
C CYS A 233 9.80 6.93 -6.62
N PHE A 234 10.67 7.79 -6.09
CA PHE A 234 10.40 9.20 -5.86
C PHE A 234 10.95 10.12 -6.93
N ALA A 235 10.21 11.20 -7.21
CA ALA A 235 10.67 12.22 -8.14
C ALA A 235 11.89 12.98 -7.60
N ASN A 236 11.99 13.15 -6.28
CA ASN A 236 12.92 14.08 -5.64
C ASN A 236 13.74 13.42 -4.52
N ILE A 237 15.00 13.82 -4.35
CA ILE A 237 15.83 13.43 -3.19
C ILE A 237 15.17 13.88 -1.89
N THR A 238 14.49 15.02 -1.91
CA THR A 238 13.78 15.51 -0.72
C THR A 238 12.73 14.51 -0.21
N GLN A 239 12.04 13.81 -1.11
CA GLN A 239 11.08 12.75 -0.73
C GLN A 239 11.80 11.52 -0.16
N VAL A 240 12.96 11.14 -0.70
CA VAL A 240 13.80 10.08 -0.14
C VAL A 240 14.13 10.40 1.32
N LEU A 241 14.64 11.60 1.58
CA LEU A 241 15.04 12.01 2.93
C LEU A 241 13.84 12.07 3.90
N ARG A 242 12.69 12.60 3.47
CA ARG A 242 11.46 12.62 4.28
C ARG A 242 10.93 11.22 4.59
N LYS A 243 11.01 10.28 3.63
CA LYS A 243 10.67 8.89 3.89
C LYS A 243 11.60 8.29 4.93
N MET A 244 12.92 8.49 4.81
CA MET A 244 13.88 8.01 5.81
C MET A 244 13.58 8.53 7.23
N ASP A 245 13.14 9.79 7.37
CA ASP A 245 12.80 10.38 8.67
C ASP A 245 11.62 9.70 9.39
N SER A 246 10.76 9.01 8.64
CA SER A 246 9.51 8.44 9.16
C SER A 246 9.31 6.95 8.86
N TRP A 247 10.31 6.32 8.23
CA TRP A 247 10.27 4.91 7.85
C TRP A 247 10.28 3.97 9.06
N SER A 248 9.72 2.77 8.94
CA SER A 248 9.65 1.81 10.04
C SER A 248 11.01 1.28 10.50
N HIS A 249 11.99 1.25 9.60
CA HIS A 249 13.34 0.76 9.87
C HIS A 249 14.31 1.90 10.21
N GLN A 250 14.09 2.53 11.36
CA GLN A 250 14.89 3.68 11.83
C GLN A 250 16.37 3.33 12.05
N GLU A 251 16.72 2.05 12.20
CA GLU A 251 18.11 1.57 12.22
C GLU A 251 18.91 1.93 10.96
N TYR A 252 18.23 2.15 9.83
CA TYR A 252 18.84 2.58 8.57
C TYR A 252 18.80 4.10 8.36
N ASN A 253 18.31 4.87 9.34
CA ASN A 253 18.30 6.33 9.26
C ASN A 253 19.66 6.95 9.65
N LEU A 254 20.74 6.44 9.04
CA LEU A 254 22.11 6.84 9.35
C LEU A 254 22.58 7.95 8.40
N LYS A 255 23.40 8.88 8.93
CA LYS A 255 23.95 10.01 8.16
C LYS A 255 24.50 9.59 6.79
N ARG A 256 25.29 8.53 6.74
CA ARG A 256 25.90 8.00 5.51
C ARG A 256 24.89 7.67 4.41
N TYR A 257 23.74 7.09 4.76
CA TYR A 257 22.71 6.68 3.79
C TYR A 257 21.86 7.85 3.30
N ARG A 258 21.96 8.99 3.99
CA ARG A 258 21.29 10.25 3.66
C ARG A 258 22.18 11.18 2.83
N GLU A 259 23.45 10.86 2.66
CA GLU A 259 24.36 11.69 1.88
C GLU A 259 23.96 11.70 0.42
N ARG A 260 23.93 12.90 -0.19
CA ARG A 260 23.48 13.10 -1.57
C ARG A 260 24.24 12.22 -2.57
N ALA A 261 25.56 12.17 -2.44
CA ALA A 261 26.42 11.33 -3.27
C ALA A 261 26.05 9.85 -3.14
N TRP A 262 25.73 9.39 -1.92
CA TRP A 262 25.29 8.03 -1.65
C TRP A 262 23.97 7.72 -2.36
N ILE A 263 22.94 8.54 -2.12
CA ILE A 263 21.61 8.35 -2.71
C ILE A 263 21.70 8.33 -4.24
N LEU A 264 22.44 9.26 -4.84
CA LEU A 264 22.61 9.35 -6.28
C LEU A 264 23.29 8.09 -6.85
N GLU A 265 24.41 7.68 -6.26
CA GLU A 265 25.15 6.51 -6.76
C GLU A 265 24.32 5.23 -6.68
N ARG A 266 23.61 5.03 -5.56
CA ARG A 266 22.77 3.84 -5.34
C ARG A 266 21.57 3.80 -6.29
N ALA A 267 20.85 4.91 -6.44
CA ALA A 267 19.70 5.01 -7.33
C ALA A 267 20.09 4.93 -8.82
N LYS A 268 21.28 5.41 -9.19
CA LYS A 268 21.83 5.35 -10.55
C LYS A 268 22.31 3.95 -10.92
N THR A 269 22.86 3.20 -9.98
CA THR A 269 23.46 1.88 -10.22
C THR A 269 22.50 0.74 -9.93
N GLY A 270 21.40 0.98 -9.21
CA GLY A 270 20.49 -0.08 -8.77
C GLY A 270 21.09 -0.92 -7.66
N THR A 271 21.80 -0.31 -6.72
CA THR A 271 22.40 -1.03 -5.58
C THR A 271 21.68 -0.71 -4.28
N ASP A 272 21.69 -1.66 -3.33
CA ASP A 272 20.96 -1.51 -2.07
C ASP A 272 21.39 -0.25 -1.32
N PRO A 273 20.46 0.65 -0.92
CA PRO A 273 20.84 1.89 -0.26
C PRO A 273 21.33 1.67 1.17
N PHE A 274 21.06 0.50 1.75
CA PHE A 274 21.27 0.19 3.17
C PHE A 274 22.30 -0.92 3.40
N GLU A 275 22.97 -1.37 2.33
CA GLU A 275 23.96 -2.46 2.32
C GLU A 275 23.45 -3.79 2.89
N ARG A 276 22.17 -4.08 2.69
CA ARG A 276 21.56 -5.34 3.10
C ARG A 276 22.04 -6.45 2.16
N PRO A 277 22.73 -7.49 2.66
CA PRO A 277 23.38 -8.50 1.82
C PRO A 277 22.39 -9.42 1.10
N THR A 278 21.12 -9.44 1.52
CA THR A 278 20.06 -10.27 0.94
C THR A 278 19.27 -9.55 -0.16
N GLU A 279 19.55 -8.27 -0.41
CA GLU A 279 18.74 -7.44 -1.29
C GLU A 279 19.52 -7.18 -2.58
N THR A 280 19.14 -7.92 -3.62
CA THR A 280 19.76 -7.86 -4.94
C THR A 280 18.73 -7.40 -5.96
N TYR A 281 19.19 -6.55 -6.88
CA TYR A 281 18.35 -5.91 -7.89
C TYR A 281 18.83 -6.30 -9.29
N THR A 282 17.94 -6.87 -10.07
CA THR A 282 18.13 -7.11 -11.50
C THR A 282 17.75 -5.86 -12.29
N TYR A 283 18.72 -5.30 -13.02
CA TYR A 283 18.46 -4.20 -13.95
C TYR A 283 17.80 -4.71 -15.24
N ILE A 284 16.65 -4.13 -15.59
CA ILE A 284 15.84 -4.46 -16.77
C ILE A 284 15.77 -3.23 -17.68
N PRO A 285 16.62 -3.13 -18.70
CA PRO A 285 16.60 -2.00 -19.62
C PRO A 285 15.29 -1.99 -20.42
N ASN A 286 14.70 -0.80 -20.62
CA ASN A 286 13.45 -0.63 -21.35
C ASN A 286 12.31 -1.54 -20.85
N ASN A 287 12.24 -1.75 -19.53
CA ASN A 287 11.17 -2.54 -18.93
C ASN A 287 9.80 -2.00 -19.38
N ARG A 288 8.85 -2.91 -19.66
CA ARG A 288 7.46 -2.58 -19.99
C ARG A 288 6.48 -3.14 -18.97
N ASP A 289 6.96 -3.94 -18.02
CA ASP A 289 6.16 -4.46 -16.92
C ASP A 289 6.10 -3.42 -15.79
N MET A 290 5.14 -2.51 -15.93
CA MET A 290 4.84 -1.42 -15.01
C MET A 290 3.36 -1.02 -15.21
N PRO A 291 2.79 -0.14 -14.37
CA PRO A 291 1.44 0.38 -14.57
C PRO A 291 1.26 0.97 -15.95
N THR A 292 0.13 0.69 -16.60
CA THR A 292 -0.18 1.12 -17.96
C THR A 292 -0.11 2.64 -18.09
N TYR A 293 -0.63 3.35 -17.08
CA TYR A 293 -0.61 4.79 -17.00
C TYR A 293 0.81 5.37 -16.99
N ILE A 294 1.74 4.74 -16.28
CA ILE A 294 3.16 5.14 -16.32
C ILE A 294 3.74 4.88 -17.71
N LEU A 295 3.50 3.68 -18.26
CA LEU A 295 4.01 3.29 -19.57
C LEU A 295 3.58 4.26 -20.69
N GLN A 296 2.37 4.80 -20.59
CA GLN A 296 1.81 5.79 -21.53
C GLN A 296 2.24 7.23 -21.24
N ASN A 297 2.75 7.53 -20.05
CA ASN A 297 3.11 8.88 -19.60
C ASN A 297 4.58 8.95 -19.10
N GLN A 298 5.49 8.22 -19.75
CA GLN A 298 6.89 8.10 -19.30
C GLN A 298 7.63 9.43 -19.20
N ASP A 299 7.27 10.43 -20.01
CA ASP A 299 7.92 11.75 -19.92
C ASP A 299 7.60 12.44 -18.59
N LYS A 300 6.36 12.28 -18.09
CA LYS A 300 5.92 12.81 -16.80
C LYS A 300 6.48 12.01 -15.62
N PHE A 301 6.63 10.70 -15.79
CA PHE A 301 7.08 9.78 -14.74
C PHE A 301 8.47 9.21 -15.03
N SER A 302 9.33 10.01 -15.68
CA SER A 302 10.66 9.57 -16.12
C SER A 302 11.52 9.07 -14.96
N PHE A 303 11.38 9.67 -13.77
CA PHE A 303 12.01 9.24 -12.51
C PHE A 303 11.62 7.82 -12.05
N MET A 304 10.50 7.26 -12.55
CA MET A 304 10.10 5.87 -12.31
C MET A 304 10.51 4.92 -13.43
N CYS A 305 11.06 5.42 -14.55
CA CYS A 305 11.34 4.61 -15.73
C CYS A 305 12.80 4.66 -16.21
N LYS A 306 13.53 5.72 -15.86
CA LYS A 306 14.87 6.02 -16.39
C LYS A 306 15.73 6.65 -15.31
N ARG A 307 16.55 5.85 -14.66
CA ARG A 307 17.56 6.26 -13.68
C ARG A 307 18.94 5.77 -14.03
N TYR A 308 19.03 4.59 -14.66
CA TYR A 308 20.30 3.92 -14.86
C TYR A 308 21.28 4.81 -15.62
N GLY A 309 22.47 4.99 -15.04
CA GLY A 309 23.55 5.76 -15.64
C GLY A 309 23.36 7.28 -15.69
N GLN A 310 22.19 7.83 -15.31
CA GLN A 310 21.97 9.27 -15.38
C GLN A 310 22.77 10.03 -14.29
N PRO A 311 23.39 11.19 -14.60
CA PRO A 311 24.14 11.97 -13.63
C PRO A 311 23.32 12.39 -12.39
N ASN A 312 22.05 12.73 -12.59
CA ASN A 312 21.08 13.06 -11.54
C ASN A 312 20.28 11.85 -11.03
N ALA A 313 20.62 10.63 -11.47
CA ALA A 313 19.89 9.40 -11.15
C ALA A 313 18.37 9.47 -11.41
N GLY A 314 17.93 10.30 -12.37
CA GLY A 314 16.52 10.55 -12.67
C GLY A 314 15.76 11.42 -11.68
N PHE A 315 16.40 11.99 -10.65
CA PHE A 315 15.74 12.92 -9.72
C PHE A 315 15.53 14.30 -10.36
N LEU A 316 14.33 14.87 -10.17
CA LEU A 316 13.93 16.14 -10.77
C LEU A 316 14.49 17.36 -10.04
N ASP A 317 14.78 17.22 -8.74
CA ASP A 317 15.38 18.27 -7.89
C ASP A 317 16.92 18.29 -7.95
N VAL A 318 17.54 17.54 -8.87
CA VAL A 318 19.00 17.45 -9.02
C VAL A 318 19.42 17.93 -10.41
N ASN A 319 20.29 18.94 -10.45
CA ASN A 319 20.90 19.41 -11.69
C ASN A 319 21.83 18.33 -12.29
N PRO A 320 21.57 17.81 -13.51
CA PRO A 320 22.43 16.80 -14.11
C PRO A 320 23.84 17.30 -14.46
N ASN A 321 24.04 18.61 -14.62
CA ASN A 321 25.36 19.20 -14.89
C ASN A 321 26.15 19.50 -13.60
N ASP A 322 25.49 19.52 -12.45
CA ASP A 322 26.10 19.65 -11.13
C ASP A 322 25.35 18.80 -10.10
N PRO A 323 25.47 17.46 -10.16
CA PRO A 323 24.63 16.59 -9.34
C PRO A 323 24.87 16.72 -7.84
N LEU A 324 26.04 17.20 -7.43
CA LEU A 324 26.43 17.38 -6.03
C LEU A 324 26.25 18.83 -5.53
N GLY A 325 25.88 19.76 -6.41
CA GLY A 325 25.51 21.13 -6.05
C GLY A 325 24.19 21.21 -5.28
N PRO A 326 23.63 22.42 -5.05
CA PRO A 326 22.31 22.60 -4.43
C PRO A 326 21.19 21.83 -5.15
N LEU A 327 20.10 21.52 -4.43
CA LEU A 327 18.86 21.06 -5.09
C LEU A 327 18.24 22.24 -5.85
N LEU A 328 17.50 21.93 -6.93
CA LEU A 328 16.84 22.91 -7.80
C LEU A 328 15.63 23.60 -7.16
#